data_AF-A0AA38G6U5-F1
#
_entry.id   AF-A0AA38G6U5-F1
#
_cell.length_a   1.000
_cell.length_b   1.000
_cell.length_c   1.000
_cell.angle_alpha   90.00
_cell.angle_beta   90.00
_cell.angle_gamma   90.00
#
_symmetry.space_group_name_H-M   'P 1'
#
loop_
_entity.id
_entity.type
_entity.pdbx_description
1 polymer ?
#
loop_
_entity_poly.entity_id
_entity_poly.type
_entity_poly.pdbx_seq_one_letter_code
_entity_poly.pdbx_strand_id
1 'polypeptide(L)'
;MAVVDASPEAKIAMLWALNNLVNGVDTLILLHVIHATNLTSCRESTCTNFLRSLCKARRPEVEVQAVVVQAREKATTIVNQANKLHVSVLILGQRRPSLFLRFLRKKDELVDYCIDHAECMTLGVSKQSSSIGGYLINSKWHKNFWLLA
;
A
#
# COMPACT_ATOMS: atom_id res chain seq x y z
N MET A 1 7.34 -3.79 2.35
CA MET A 1 6.60 -2.78 3.14
C MET A 1 5.31 -2.41 2.41
N ALA A 2 4.18 -2.31 3.11
CA ALA A 2 2.89 -1.90 2.56
C ALA A 2 2.40 -0.63 3.25
N VAL A 3 1.99 0.37 2.45
CA VAL A 3 1.38 1.60 2.97
C VAL A 3 -0.07 1.31 3.31
N VAL A 4 -0.45 1.55 4.56
CA VAL A 4 -1.77 1.27 5.08
C VAL A 4 -2.47 2.53 5.58
N ASP A 5 -3.77 2.61 5.38
CA ASP A 5 -4.68 3.59 5.96
C ASP A 5 -6.09 2.99 6.07
N ALA A 6 -7.09 3.80 6.41
CA ALA A 6 -8.48 3.35 6.53
C ALA A 6 -9.15 3.05 5.16
N SER A 7 -8.45 3.24 4.04
CA SER A 7 -9.03 3.05 2.71
C SER A 7 -9.16 1.56 2.35
N PRO A 8 -10.19 1.18 1.56
CA PRO A 8 -10.30 -0.18 1.04
C PRO A 8 -9.15 -0.52 0.09
N GLU A 9 -8.63 0.45 -0.67
CA GLU A 9 -7.51 0.27 -1.59
C GLU A 9 -6.24 -0.21 -0.86
N ALA A 10 -5.92 0.43 0.27
CA ALA A 10 -4.78 0.03 1.09
C ALA A 10 -4.94 -1.38 1.66
N LYS A 11 -6.15 -1.72 2.16
CA LYS A 11 -6.45 -3.07 2.64
C LYS A 11 -6.30 -4.13 1.54
N ILE A 12 -6.79 -3.84 0.33
CA ILE A 12 -6.68 -4.74 -0.82
C ILE A 12 -5.22 -4.97 -1.19
N ALA A 13 -4.42 -3.91 -1.30
CA ALA A 13 -3.01 -3.99 -1.64
C ALA A 13 -2.19 -4.76 -0.60
N MET A 14 -2.44 -4.50 0.69
CA MET A 14 -1.82 -5.24 1.79
C MET A 14 -2.14 -6.73 1.74
N LEU A 15 -3.42 -7.09 1.54
CA LEU A 15 -3.82 -8.50 1.46
C LEU A 15 -3.27 -9.18 0.21
N TRP A 16 -3.22 -8.48 -0.92
CA TRP A 16 -2.58 -8.98 -2.13
C TRP A 16 -1.09 -9.29 -1.88
N ALA A 17 -0.35 -8.37 -1.25
CA ALA A 17 1.06 -8.57 -0.93
C ALA A 17 1.26 -9.77 0.01
N LEU A 18 0.46 -9.86 1.08
CA LEU A 18 0.53 -10.95 2.04
C LEU A 18 0.33 -12.34 1.40
N ASN A 19 -0.56 -12.42 0.40
CA ASN A 19 -0.92 -13.68 -0.25
C ASN A 19 -0.01 -14.06 -1.42
N ASN A 20 0.56 -13.08 -2.14
CA ASN A 20 1.23 -13.33 -3.42
C ASN A 20 2.73 -13.02 -3.42
N LEU A 21 3.20 -12.22 -2.46
CA LEU A 21 4.58 -11.72 -2.45
C LEU A 21 5.36 -12.16 -1.22
N VAL A 22 4.71 -12.26 -0.07
CA VAL A 22 5.37 -12.50 1.23
C VAL A 22 5.45 -14.00 1.52
N ASN A 23 6.63 -14.47 1.89
CA ASN A 23 6.90 -15.84 2.38
C ASN A 23 7.04 -15.86 3.90
N GLY A 24 7.10 -17.05 4.50
CA GLY A 24 7.16 -17.19 5.97
C GLY A 24 8.45 -16.67 6.62
N VAL A 25 9.54 -16.50 5.86
CA VAL A 25 10.78 -15.90 6.37
C VAL A 25 10.83 -14.38 6.18
N ASP A 26 9.84 -13.82 5.48
CA ASP A 26 9.83 -12.41 5.13
C ASP A 26 9.18 -11.57 6.25
N THR A 27 9.63 -10.32 6.36
CA THR A 27 9.03 -9.33 7.26
C THR A 27 8.11 -8.39 6.48
N LEU A 28 6.83 -8.37 6.86
CA LEU A 28 5.86 -7.41 6.35
C LEU A 28 5.78 -6.18 7.27
N ILE A 29 6.36 -5.07 6.81
CA ILE A 29 6.23 -3.75 7.47
C ILE A 29 4.95 -3.07 6.99
N LEU A 30 4.04 -2.74 7.91
CA LEU A 30 2.85 -1.92 7.69
C LEU A 30 3.16 -0.47 8.05
N LEU A 31 3.26 0.41 7.06
CA LEU A 31 3.56 1.83 7.24
C LEU A 31 2.26 2.65 7.21
N HIS A 32 1.94 3.32 8.31
CA HIS A 32 0.85 4.29 8.37
C HIS A 32 1.38 5.72 8.48
N VAL A 33 0.95 6.60 7.58
CA VAL A 33 1.40 8.00 7.56
C VAL A 33 0.25 8.93 7.97
N ILE A 34 0.37 9.46 9.19
CA ILE A 34 -0.58 10.41 9.78
C ILE A 34 -0.24 11.81 9.31
N HIS A 35 -1.24 12.55 8.84
CA HIS A 35 -1.03 13.95 8.45
C HIS A 35 -0.95 14.83 9.70
N ALA A 36 0.07 15.69 9.79
CA ALA A 36 0.41 16.41 11.01
C ALA A 36 -0.70 17.33 11.57
N THR A 37 -1.67 17.74 10.75
CA THR A 37 -2.79 18.61 11.15
C THR A 37 -4.06 17.86 11.55
N ASN A 38 -4.11 16.53 11.37
CA ASN A 38 -5.28 15.73 11.75
C ASN A 38 -5.22 15.36 13.24
N LEU A 39 -6.10 15.98 14.03
CA LEU A 39 -6.35 15.68 15.46
C LEU A 39 -7.08 14.34 15.68
N THR A 40 -7.33 13.54 14.63
CA THR A 40 -8.10 12.28 14.67
C THR A 40 -7.24 11.03 14.90
N SER A 41 -6.04 11.18 15.47
CA SER A 41 -5.01 10.13 15.61
C SER A 41 -5.47 8.82 16.30
N CYS A 42 -6.54 8.87 17.10
CA CYS A 42 -7.09 7.71 17.81
C CYS A 42 -7.77 6.68 16.89
N ARG A 43 -8.46 7.11 15.82
CA ARG A 43 -9.11 6.17 14.87
C ARG A 43 -8.09 5.52 13.93
N GLU A 44 -7.01 6.23 13.63
CA GLU A 44 -5.99 5.81 12.67
C GLU A 44 -5.02 4.77 13.25
N SER A 45 -4.59 4.94 14.51
CA SER A 45 -3.77 3.94 15.22
C SER A 45 -4.49 2.60 15.45
N THR A 46 -5.81 2.64 15.65
CA THR A 46 -6.65 1.44 15.77
C THR A 46 -6.68 0.64 14.45
N CYS A 47 -6.65 1.33 13.31
CA CYS A 47 -6.64 0.70 12.00
C CYS A 47 -5.35 -0.10 11.76
N THR A 48 -4.18 0.46 12.08
CA THR A 48 -2.89 -0.25 11.90
C THR A 48 -2.82 -1.51 12.76
N ASN A 49 -3.29 -1.46 14.01
CA ASN A 49 -3.33 -2.62 14.90
C ASN A 49 -4.30 -3.70 14.39
N PHE A 50 -5.48 -3.30 13.92
CA PHE A 50 -6.44 -4.22 13.31
C PHE A 50 -5.83 -4.92 12.07
N LEU A 51 -5.22 -4.16 11.16
CA LEU A 51 -4.58 -4.71 9.97
C LEU A 51 -3.42 -5.65 10.33
N ARG A 52 -2.62 -5.31 11.35
CA ARG A 52 -1.58 -6.19 11.88
C ARG A 52 -2.14 -7.50 12.40
N SER A 53 -3.23 -7.46 13.19
CA SER A 53 -3.88 -8.68 13.67
C SER A 53 -4.45 -9.52 12.52
N LEU A 54 -4.99 -8.86 11.47
CA LEU A 54 -5.52 -9.54 10.30
C LEU A 54 -4.42 -10.27 9.51
N CYS A 55 -3.25 -9.66 9.36
CA CYS A 55 -2.09 -10.30 8.74
C CYS A 55 -1.65 -11.53 9.53
N LYS A 56 -1.48 -11.39 10.85
CA LYS A 56 -1.08 -12.50 11.73
C LYS A 56 -2.10 -13.65 11.75
N ALA A 57 -3.39 -13.33 11.73
CA ALA A 57 -4.45 -14.34 11.69
C ALA A 57 -4.46 -15.13 10.38
N ARG A 58 -4.09 -14.51 9.25
CA ARG A 58 -4.03 -15.18 7.95
C ARG A 58 -2.73 -15.95 7.73
N ARG A 59 -1.61 -15.38 8.15
CA ARG A 59 -0.26 -15.94 7.96
C ARG A 59 0.56 -15.76 9.24
N PRO A 60 0.37 -16.64 10.24
CA PRO A 60 1.07 -16.53 11.52
C PRO A 60 2.59 -16.72 11.39
N GLU A 61 3.05 -17.37 10.32
CA GLU A 61 4.46 -17.56 10.00
C GLU A 61 5.17 -16.26 9.60
N VAL A 62 4.44 -15.25 9.10
CA VAL A 62 5.01 -13.99 8.62
C VAL A 62 5.25 -13.04 9.79
N GLU A 63 6.44 -12.47 9.89
CA GLU A 63 6.71 -11.41 10.84
C GLU A 63 6.04 -10.11 10.38
N VAL A 64 5.11 -9.57 11.19
CA VAL A 64 4.41 -8.32 10.87
C VAL A 64 4.81 -7.22 11.84
N GLN A 65 5.41 -6.16 11.30
CA GLN A 65 5.80 -4.95 12.02
C GLN A 65 4.87 -3.79 11.63
N ALA A 66 4.57 -2.89 12.57
CA ALA A 66 3.74 -1.72 12.33
C ALA A 66 4.56 -0.47 12.65
N VAL A 67 4.63 0.45 11.70
CA VAL A 67 5.36 1.71 11.80
C VAL A 67 4.39 2.85 11.53
N VAL A 68 4.26 3.77 12.47
CA VAL A 68 3.41 4.95 12.35
C VAL A 68 4.29 6.18 12.31
N VAL A 69 4.15 7.00 11.28
CA VAL A 69 4.96 8.20 11.08
C VAL A 69 4.03 9.40 10.87
N GLN A 70 4.31 10.49 11.56
CA GLN A 70 3.63 11.76 11.32
C GLN A 70 4.37 12.55 10.24
N ALA A 71 3.64 13.06 9.25
CA ALA A 71 4.21 13.78 8.12
C ALA A 71 3.35 14.96 7.67
N ARG A 72 4.01 16.01 7.18
CA ARG A 72 3.34 17.08 6.41
C ARG A 72 3.08 16.61 4.98
N GLU A 73 4.08 16.03 4.34
CA GLU A 73 3.99 15.52 2.98
C GLU A 73 4.10 13.98 2.97
N LYS A 74 3.04 13.31 2.51
CA LYS A 74 2.94 11.84 2.61
C LYS A 74 3.89 11.13 1.65
N ALA A 75 3.94 11.55 0.38
CA ALA A 75 4.65 10.84 -0.68
C ALA A 75 6.17 10.80 -0.43
N THR A 76 6.78 11.95 -0.13
CA THR A 76 8.19 12.07 0.24
C THR A 76 8.53 11.26 1.50
N THR A 77 7.66 11.29 2.51
CA THR A 77 7.87 10.52 3.74
C THR A 77 7.85 9.01 3.48
N ILE A 78 6.92 8.52 2.65
CA ILE A 78 6.85 7.09 2.30
C ILE A 78 8.14 6.65 1.62
N VAL A 79 8.62 7.40 0.63
CA VAL A 79 9.87 7.12 -0.09
C VAL A 79 11.06 7.13 0.87
N ASN A 80 11.19 8.16 1.71
CA ASN A 80 12.28 8.26 2.68
C ASN A 80 12.28 7.10 3.68
N GLN A 81 11.10 6.66 4.15
CA GLN A 81 11.00 5.50 5.05
C GLN A 81 11.36 4.20 4.32
N ALA A 82 10.94 4.04 3.07
CA ALA A 82 11.27 2.87 2.26
C ALA A 82 12.79 2.75 2.08
N ASN A 83 13.45 3.85 1.72
CA ASN A 83 14.89 3.90 1.52
C ASN A 83 15.64 3.71 2.85
N LYS A 84 15.21 4.39 3.93
CA LYS A 84 15.83 4.29 5.26
C LYS A 84 15.78 2.86 5.83
N LEU A 85 14.66 2.17 5.62
CA LEU A 85 14.48 0.79 6.08
C LEU A 85 15.03 -0.24 5.09
N HIS A 86 15.64 0.20 3.98
CA HIS A 86 16.16 -0.64 2.89
C HIS A 86 15.16 -1.73 2.47
N VAL A 87 13.89 -1.36 2.29
CA VAL A 87 12.86 -2.33 1.95
C VAL A 87 13.07 -2.83 0.52
N SER A 88 12.85 -4.13 0.28
CA SER A 88 13.00 -4.72 -1.06
C SER A 88 11.84 -4.35 -1.99
N VAL A 89 10.61 -4.37 -1.46
CA VAL A 89 9.38 -4.05 -2.19
C VAL A 89 8.49 -3.10 -1.39
N LEU A 90 8.04 -2.02 -2.04
CA LEU A 90 7.06 -1.06 -1.54
C LEU A 90 5.71 -1.27 -2.23
N ILE A 91 4.66 -1.48 -1.44
CA ILE A 91 3.29 -1.73 -1.93
C ILE A 91 2.37 -0.58 -1.54
N LEU A 92 1.63 -0.05 -2.52
CA LEU A 92 0.64 1.01 -2.31
C LEU A 92 -0.73 0.58 -2.83
N GLY A 93 -1.77 0.91 -2.06
CA GLY A 93 -3.15 0.84 -2.55
C GLY A 93 -3.39 1.91 -3.59
N GLN A 94 -3.78 1.49 -4.80
CA GLN A 94 -4.06 2.41 -5.89
C GLN A 94 -5.55 2.52 -6.14
N ARG A 95 -6.05 3.75 -6.20
CA ARG A 95 -7.45 4.00 -6.47
C ARG A 95 -7.71 4.00 -7.96
N ARG A 96 -8.75 3.27 -8.38
CA ARG A 96 -9.26 3.37 -9.74
C ARG A 96 -10.41 4.35 -9.83
N PRO A 97 -10.33 5.38 -10.70
CA PRO A 97 -11.50 6.17 -11.05
C PRO A 97 -12.50 5.28 -11.79
N SER A 98 -13.79 5.51 -11.57
CA SER A 98 -14.84 4.92 -12.40
C SER A 98 -14.65 5.34 -13.87
N LEU A 99 -15.20 4.57 -14.81
CA LEU A 99 -15.11 4.87 -16.25
C LEU A 99 -15.50 6.31 -16.59
N PHE A 100 -16.51 6.86 -15.90
CA PHE A 100 -16.99 8.23 -16.06
C PHE A 100 -16.05 9.32 -15.50
N LEU A 101 -15.19 8.99 -14.55
CA LEU A 101 -14.27 9.94 -13.89
C LEU A 101 -12.82 9.82 -14.40
N ARG A 102 -12.57 8.96 -15.39
CA ARG A 102 -11.22 8.66 -15.89
C ARG A 102 -10.56 9.86 -16.60
N PHE A 103 -11.34 10.78 -17.15
CA PHE A 103 -10.86 12.02 -17.77
C PHE A 103 -10.72 13.20 -16.79
N LEU A 104 -11.37 13.11 -15.62
CA LEU A 104 -11.48 14.20 -14.64
C LEU A 104 -10.54 14.05 -13.45
N ARG A 105 -10.10 12.83 -13.14
CA ARG A 105 -9.19 12.59 -12.02
C ARG A 105 -7.75 12.57 -12.49
N LYS A 106 -6.95 13.44 -11.85
CA LYS A 106 -5.49 13.38 -11.90
C LYS A 106 -5.03 11.94 -11.62
N LYS A 107 -3.92 11.55 -12.26
CA LYS A 107 -3.12 10.38 -11.89
C LYS A 107 -3.01 10.28 -10.37
N ASP A 108 -2.95 9.06 -9.84
CA ASP A 108 -2.79 8.81 -8.41
C ASP A 108 -1.39 9.30 -7.99
N GLU A 109 -1.30 10.62 -7.75
CA GLU A 109 -0.05 11.40 -7.72
C GLU A 109 0.90 10.86 -6.66
N LEU A 110 0.36 10.36 -5.55
CA LEU A 110 1.14 9.70 -4.50
C LEU A 110 1.76 8.39 -4.96
N VAL A 111 0.98 7.52 -5.62
CA VAL A 111 1.44 6.20 -6.08
C VAL A 111 2.48 6.36 -7.19
N ASP A 112 2.19 7.21 -8.18
CA ASP A 112 3.13 7.49 -9.27
C ASP A 112 4.41 8.14 -8.74
N TYR A 113 4.31 9.10 -7.80
CA TYR A 113 5.49 9.68 -7.15
C TYR A 113 6.36 8.61 -6.47
N CYS A 114 5.75 7.70 -5.69
CA CYS A 114 6.50 6.64 -5.03
C CYS A 114 7.15 5.68 -6.03
N ILE A 115 6.46 5.34 -7.12
CA ILE A 115 7.00 4.48 -8.19
C ILE A 115 8.24 5.12 -8.85
N ASP A 116 8.22 6.43 -9.04
CA ASP A 116 9.28 7.14 -9.75
C ASP A 116 10.52 7.40 -8.87
N HIS A 117 10.32 7.64 -7.57
CA HIS A 117 11.36 8.13 -6.65
C HIS A 117 11.89 7.12 -5.63
N ALA A 118 11.16 6.04 -5.33
CA ALA A 118 11.68 5.00 -4.44
C ALA A 118 12.80 4.21 -5.12
N GLU A 119 13.85 3.89 -4.36
CA GLU A 119 14.98 3.09 -4.87
C GLU A 119 14.61 1.61 -5.02
N CYS A 120 13.65 1.16 -4.23
CA CYS A 120 13.16 -0.22 -4.22
C CYS A 120 12.08 -0.50 -5.27
N MET A 121 11.78 -1.78 -5.50
CA MET A 121 10.67 -2.17 -6.37
C MET A 121 9.35 -1.66 -5.78
N THR A 122 8.66 -0.79 -6.52
CA THR A 122 7.43 -0.16 -6.04
C THR A 122 6.24 -0.57 -6.89
N LEU A 123 5.18 -1.04 -6.23
CA LEU A 123 3.97 -1.57 -6.86
C LEU A 123 2.72 -0.83 -6.35
N GLY A 124 1.99 -0.21 -7.27
CA GLY A 124 0.61 0.24 -7.07
C GLY A 124 -0.35 -0.92 -7.37
N VAL A 125 -1.19 -1.28 -6.40
CA VAL A 125 -2.07 -2.45 -6.48
C VAL A 125 -3.52 -2.00 -6.38
N SER A 126 -4.34 -2.46 -7.33
CA SER A 126 -5.77 -2.19 -7.34
C SER A 126 -6.56 -3.44 -7.70
N LYS A 127 -7.82 -3.52 -7.27
CA LYS A 127 -8.74 -4.55 -7.76
C LYS A 127 -9.15 -4.21 -9.19
N GLN A 128 -9.20 -5.20 -10.08
CA GLN A 128 -9.51 -4.93 -11.49
C GLN A 128 -10.95 -4.46 -11.69
N SER A 129 -11.94 -5.25 -11.24
CA SER A 129 -13.35 -4.84 -11.16
C SER A 129 -14.09 -5.65 -10.08
N SER A 130 -15.35 -5.32 -9.83
CA SER A 130 -16.22 -6.11 -8.94
C SER A 130 -16.70 -7.41 -9.58
N SER A 131 -16.84 -7.45 -10.90
CA SER A 131 -17.38 -8.59 -11.67
C SER A 131 -16.30 -9.52 -12.24
N ILE A 132 -15.09 -9.02 -12.46
CA ILE A 132 -13.96 -9.73 -13.01
C ILE A 132 -12.91 -9.82 -11.89
N GLY A 133 -12.58 -11.05 -11.50
CA GLY A 133 -11.59 -11.33 -10.46
C GLY A 133 -10.19 -10.89 -10.86
N GLY A 134 -9.31 -10.75 -9.88
CA GLY A 134 -7.91 -10.41 -10.10
C GLY A 134 -7.53 -8.99 -9.68
N TYR A 135 -6.24 -8.72 -9.88
CA TYR A 135 -5.55 -7.52 -9.42
C TYR A 135 -4.82 -6.89 -10.58
N LEU A 136 -4.70 -5.57 -10.55
CA LEU A 136 -3.84 -4.84 -11.45
C LEU A 136 -2.67 -4.26 -10.70
N ILE A 137 -1.51 -4.38 -11.34
CA ILE A 137 -0.25 -3.90 -10.84
C ILE A 137 0.27 -2.80 -11.75
N ASN A 138 0.70 -1.71 -11.11
CA ASN A 138 1.49 -0.66 -11.71
C ASN A 138 2.86 -0.65 -11.05
N SER A 139 3.90 -0.61 -11.87
CA SER A 139 5.28 -0.42 -11.45
C SER A 139 5.93 0.65 -12.34
N LYS A 140 7.24 0.82 -12.18
CA LYS A 140 8.04 1.72 -13.01
C LYS A 140 8.06 1.28 -14.48
N TRP A 141 8.11 -0.03 -14.72
CA TRP A 141 8.32 -0.62 -16.05
C TRP A 141 7.04 -1.12 -16.70
N HIS A 142 6.04 -1.50 -15.90
CA HIS A 142 4.79 -2.05 -16.39
C HIS A 142 3.61 -1.31 -15.78
N LYS A 143 2.65 -0.93 -16.62
CA LYS A 143 1.40 -0.30 -16.17
C LYS A 143 0.22 -1.19 -16.54
N ASN A 144 -0.75 -1.29 -15.64
CA ASN A 144 -1.98 -2.08 -15.75
C ASN A 144 -1.73 -3.57 -16.03
N PHE A 145 -0.67 -4.15 -15.45
CA PHE A 145 -0.43 -5.58 -15.57
C PHE A 145 -1.49 -6.36 -14.78
N TRP A 146 -2.26 -7.20 -15.46
CA TRP A 146 -3.35 -7.95 -14.86
C TRP A 146 -2.88 -9.32 -14.38
N LEU A 147 -2.93 -9.52 -13.06
CA LEU A 147 -2.81 -10.82 -12.43
C LEU A 147 -4.20 -11.41 -12.21
N LEU A 148 -4.43 -12.57 -12.81
CA LEU A 148 -5.61 -13.40 -12.51
C LEU A 148 -5.52 -13.85 -11.04
N ALA A 149 -6.67 -13.83 -10.37
CA ALA A 149 -6.80 -14.29 -8.98
C ALA A 149 -6.89 -15.81 -8.89
#